data_AF-A0A1F8H378-F1
#
_entry.id   AF-A0A1F8H378-F1
#
_cell.length_a   1.000
_cell.length_b   1.000
_cell.length_c   1.000
_cell.angle_alpha   90.00
_cell.angle_beta   90.00
_cell.angle_gamma   90.00
#
_symmetry.space_group_name_H-M   'P 1'
#
loop_
_entity.id
_entity.type
_entity.pdbx_description
1 polymer ?
#
loop_
_entity_poly.entity_id
_entity_poly.type
_entity_poly.pdbx_seq_one_letter_code
_entity_poly.pdbx_strand_id
1 'polypeptide(L)'
;MVIKDVHGTGGRNQYLGMSALGKLGDKDTFVSLASDGVDNSPPAGVIVDKTTMLKAEELALDTKHYLTHSDTLTFFEKTGGLIYTGPTGANVSDLMLLLRE
;
A
#
# COMPACT_ATOMS: atom_id res chain seq x y z
N MET A 1 1.98 -13.33 7.98
CA MET A 1 2.54 -13.94 6.76
C MET A 1 4.03 -13.69 6.78
N VAL A 2 4.88 -14.72 6.79
CA VAL A 2 6.34 -14.55 6.68
C VAL A 2 6.67 -14.81 5.21
N ILE A 3 7.02 -13.75 4.47
CA ILE A 3 7.55 -13.89 3.12
C ILE A 3 9.01 -14.29 3.27
N LYS A 4 9.37 -15.50 2.81
CA LYS A 4 10.77 -15.94 2.74
C LYS A 4 11.39 -15.29 1.49
N ASP A 5 12.63 -14.83 1.61
CA ASP A 5 13.42 -14.15 0.56
C ASP A 5 12.84 -12.80 0.11
N VAL A 6 12.73 -11.85 1.05
CA VAL A 6 12.35 -10.46 0.77
C VAL A 6 13.55 -9.73 0.16
N HIS A 7 13.43 -9.36 -1.12
CA HIS A 7 14.41 -8.52 -1.80
C HIS A 7 13.91 -7.09 -2.07
N GLY A 8 12.59 -6.86 -1.99
CA GLY A 8 11.95 -5.56 -2.21
C GLY A 8 11.85 -4.68 -0.98
N THR A 9 11.38 -3.44 -1.18
CA THR A 9 11.14 -2.46 -0.12
C THR A 9 9.66 -2.17 0.08
N GLY A 10 9.27 -1.89 1.33
CA GLY A 10 7.91 -1.52 1.68
C GLY A 10 7.51 -2.03 3.05
N GLY A 11 6.21 -2.24 3.24
CA GLY A 11 5.64 -2.60 4.53
C GLY A 11 4.34 -3.37 4.48
N ARG A 12 3.83 -3.72 5.65
CA ARG A 12 2.66 -4.58 5.83
C ARG A 12 1.39 -3.90 5.32
N ASN A 13 1.24 -2.61 5.62
CA ASN A 13 0.11 -1.79 5.20
C ASN A 13 0.15 -1.50 3.70
N GLN A 14 1.34 -1.22 3.15
CA GLN A 14 1.52 -1.08 1.70
C GLN A 14 1.17 -2.39 0.96
N TYR A 15 1.68 -3.53 1.43
CA TYR A 15 1.35 -4.84 0.86
C TYR A 15 -0.15 -5.13 0.88
N LEU A 16 -0.82 -4.81 2.00
CA LEU A 16 -2.26 -5.01 2.13
C LEU A 16 -3.05 -4.12 1.17
N GLY A 17 -2.72 -2.83 1.07
CA GLY A 17 -3.37 -1.93 0.12
C GLY A 17 -3.20 -2.38 -1.32
N MET A 18 -1.99 -2.79 -1.72
CA MET A 18 -1.74 -3.32 -3.06
C MET A 18 -2.52 -4.60 -3.34
N SER A 19 -2.62 -5.49 -2.35
CA SER A 19 -3.40 -6.73 -2.44
C SER A 19 -4.91 -6.47 -2.55
N ALA A 20 -5.39 -5.32 -2.09
CA ALA A 20 -6.80 -4.93 -2.14
C ALA A 20 -7.22 -4.40 -3.52
N LEU A 21 -6.30 -3.88 -4.33
CA LEU A 21 -6.60 -3.20 -5.60
C LEU A 21 -7.54 -3.99 -6.53
N GLY A 22 -7.30 -5.29 -6.69
CA GLY A 22 -8.13 -6.15 -7.55
C GLY A 22 -9.52 -6.49 -7.00
N LYS A 23 -9.86 -6.01 -5.80
CA LYS A 23 -11.13 -6.26 -5.09
C LYS A 23 -11.97 -5.00 -4.89
N LEU A 24 -11.43 -3.82 -5.18
CA LEU A 24 -12.12 -2.54 -5.04
C LEU A 24 -13.08 -2.33 -6.23
N GLY A 25 -14.30 -1.90 -5.93
CA GLY A 25 -15.20 -1.34 -6.94
C GLY A 25 -14.70 0.01 -7.45
N ASP A 26 -15.28 0.50 -8.55
CA ASP A 26 -14.82 1.73 -9.20
C ASP A 26 -14.91 3.00 -8.32
N LYS A 27 -15.74 2.96 -7.27
CA LYS A 27 -15.92 4.05 -6.29
C LYS A 27 -15.42 3.72 -4.89
N ASP A 28 -14.85 2.52 -4.69
CA ASP A 28 -14.31 2.13 -3.40
C ASP A 28 -12.96 2.83 -3.16
N THR A 29 -12.73 3.27 -1.92
CA THR A 29 -11.41 3.75 -1.47
C THR A 29 -11.00 2.94 -0.24
N PHE A 30 -9.78 2.42 -0.26
CA PHE A 30 -9.22 1.66 0.85
C PHE A 30 -7.97 2.35 1.39
N VAL A 31 -7.86 2.39 2.71
CA VAL A 31 -6.70 2.93 3.41
C VAL A 31 -6.20 1.86 4.38
N SER A 32 -4.88 1.67 4.42
CA SER A 32 -4.19 0.90 5.44
C SER A 32 -2.99 1.70 5.92
N LEU A 33 -2.83 1.91 7.22
CA LEU A 33 -1.67 2.61 7.78
C LEU A 33 -1.29 2.14 9.19
N ALA A 34 0.00 2.21 9.51
CA ALA A 34 0.55 2.02 10.85
C ALA A 34 0.33 3.28 11.70
N SER A 35 -0.24 3.13 12.90
CA SER A 35 -0.52 4.27 13.80
C SER A 35 0.73 4.96 14.34
N ASP A 36 1.86 4.25 14.40
CA ASP A 36 3.17 4.81 14.78
C ASP A 36 3.82 5.64 13.67
N GLY A 37 3.23 5.62 12.47
CA GLY A 37 3.60 6.45 11.34
C GLY A 37 4.70 5.88 10.45
N VAL A 38 5.13 4.64 10.68
CA VAL A 38 6.21 3.99 9.91
C VAL A 38 5.84 2.53 9.62
N ASP A 39 5.58 2.20 8.35
CA ASP A 39 5.27 0.85 7.91
C ASP A 39 6.52 0.17 7.32
N ASN A 40 7.48 -0.19 8.19
CA ASN A 40 8.81 -0.76 7.83
C ASN A 40 9.62 0.04 6.80
N SER A 41 9.13 1.21 6.41
CA SER A 41 9.65 2.16 5.44
C SER A 41 9.10 3.54 5.79
N PRO A 42 9.63 4.65 5.24
CA PRO A 42 9.23 5.99 5.66
C PRO A 42 7.71 6.32 5.59
N PRO A 43 6.92 5.80 4.64
CA PRO A 43 5.47 5.96 4.66
C PRO A 43 4.82 5.15 5.81
N ALA A 44 3.77 5.71 6.40
CA ALA A 44 2.91 5.02 7.36
C ALA A 44 2.01 3.97 6.71
N GLY A 45 1.75 4.07 5.40
CA GLY A 45 0.84 3.19 4.70
C GLY A 45 0.41 3.74 3.35
N VAL A 46 -0.78 3.36 2.91
CA VAL A 46 -1.32 3.72 1.59
C VAL A 46 -2.81 4.03 1.61
N ILE A 47 -3.21 4.90 0.68
CA ILE A 47 -4.57 5.08 0.20
C ILE A 47 -4.62 4.60 -1.25
N VAL A 48 -5.58 3.74 -1.55
CA VAL A 48 -5.73 3.10 -2.86
C VAL A 48 -7.18 3.12 -3.32
N ASP A 49 -7.34 3.30 -4.63
CA ASP A 49 -8.63 3.32 -5.31
C ASP A 49 -8.46 2.88 -6.78
N LYS A 50 -9.50 3.08 -7.59
CA LYS A 50 -9.46 2.79 -9.03
C LYS A 50 -8.37 3.56 -9.77
N THR A 51 -8.03 4.79 -9.35
CA THR A 51 -7.01 5.61 -9.99
C THR A 51 -5.61 5.00 -9.83
N THR A 52 -5.36 4.31 -8.71
CA THR A 52 -4.10 3.55 -8.51
C THR A 52 -3.94 2.46 -9.57
N MET A 53 -5.02 1.72 -9.86
CA MET A 53 -5.02 0.68 -10.90
C MET A 53 -4.81 1.27 -12.30
N LEU A 54 -5.52 2.35 -12.63
CA LEU A 54 -5.38 3.02 -13.92
C LEU A 54 -3.95 3.51 -14.18
N LYS A 55 -3.29 4.07 -13.15
CA LYS A 55 -1.87 4.47 -13.25
C LYS A 55 -0.93 3.28 -13.41
N ALA A 56 -1.19 2.18 -12.72
CA ALA A 56 -0.39 0.96 -12.89
C ALA A 56 -0.50 0.42 -14.31
N GLU A 57 -1.70 0.44 -14.91
CA GLU A 57 -1.94 0.06 -16.30
C GLU A 57 -1.26 1.02 -17.28
N GLU A 58 -1.38 2.33 -17.09
CA GLU A 58 -0.73 3.37 -17.91
C GLU A 58 0.79 3.21 -17.95
N LEU A 59 1.38 2.87 -16.80
CA LEU A 59 2.82 2.64 -16.64
C LEU A 59 3.25 1.21 -16.98
N ALA A 60 2.34 0.36 -17.45
CA ALA A 60 2.56 -1.05 -17.76
C ALA A 60 3.24 -1.83 -16.61
N LEU A 61 2.83 -1.56 -15.37
CA LEU A 61 3.37 -2.21 -14.17
C LEU A 61 2.69 -3.55 -13.92
N ASP A 62 3.48 -4.60 -13.68
CA ASP A 62 2.96 -5.89 -13.21
C ASP A 62 2.78 -5.89 -11.68
N THR A 63 1.57 -5.62 -11.23
CA THR A 63 1.18 -5.65 -9.81
C THR A 63 1.57 -6.97 -9.13
N LYS A 64 1.47 -8.10 -9.83
CA LYS A 64 1.82 -9.41 -9.27
C LYS A 64 3.32 -9.50 -9.01
N HIS A 65 4.14 -9.02 -9.94
CA HIS A 65 5.60 -8.97 -9.77
C HIS A 65 6.00 -8.19 -8.51
N TYR A 66 5.45 -6.99 -8.29
CA TYR A 66 5.78 -6.19 -7.11
C TYR A 66 5.31 -6.86 -5.81
N LEU A 67 4.11 -7.47 -5.80
CA LEU A 67 3.62 -8.24 -4.65
C LEU A 67 4.50 -9.45 -4.34
N THR A 68 4.87 -10.25 -5.34
CA THR A 68 5.69 -11.46 -5.12
C THR A 68 7.08 -11.14 -4.60
N HIS A 69 7.63 -9.98 -4.97
CA HIS A 69 8.95 -9.52 -4.51
C HIS A 69 8.89 -8.63 -3.25
N SER A 70 7.68 -8.37 -2.73
CA SER A 70 7.47 -7.45 -1.60
C SER A 70 8.04 -6.05 -1.84
N ASP A 71 8.02 -5.58 -3.08
CA ASP A 71 8.56 -4.29 -3.49
C ASP A 71 7.45 -3.23 -3.65
N THR A 72 6.60 -3.14 -2.63
CA THR A 72 5.40 -2.28 -2.67
C THR A 72 5.74 -0.79 -2.65
N LEU A 73 6.84 -0.39 -2.00
CA LEU A 73 7.24 1.01 -1.93
C LEU A 73 7.53 1.53 -3.34
N THR A 74 8.37 0.84 -4.10
CA THR A 74 8.70 1.19 -5.50
C THR A 74 7.46 1.28 -6.39
N PHE A 75 6.47 0.40 -6.18
CA PHE A 75 5.20 0.47 -6.92
C PHE A 75 4.41 1.74 -6.59
N PHE A 76 4.28 2.09 -5.31
CA PHE A 76 3.53 3.26 -4.87
C PHE A 76 4.30 4.58 -5.05
N GLU A 77 5.62 4.57 -5.16
CA GLU A 77 6.40 5.72 -5.62
C GLU A 77 6.05 6.08 -7.08
N LYS A 78 5.74 5.07 -7.91
CA LYS A 78 5.34 5.26 -9.31
C LYS A 78 3.86 5.62 -9.47
N THR A 79 2.98 4.98 -8.70
CA THR A 79 1.52 5.14 -8.83
C THR A 79 0.92 6.19 -7.88
N GLY A 80 1.66 6.60 -6.85
CA GLY A 80 1.18 7.47 -5.78
C GLY A 80 0.37 6.72 -4.72
N GLY A 81 -0.24 7.47 -3.79
CA GLY A 81 -1.06 6.91 -2.71
C GLY A 81 -0.32 6.58 -1.42
N LEU A 82 1.00 6.83 -1.36
CA LEU A 82 1.76 6.75 -0.11
C LEU A 82 1.27 7.78 0.91
N ILE A 83 1.08 7.34 2.15
CA ILE A 83 0.71 8.20 3.27
C ILE A 83 1.95 8.44 4.13
N TYR A 84 2.41 9.69 4.20
CA TYR A 84 3.49 10.09 5.10
C TYR A 84 2.93 10.90 6.26
N THR A 85 2.96 10.33 7.45
CA THR A 85 2.63 11.05 8.69
C THR A 85 3.89 11.50 9.43
N GLY A 86 5.01 10.81 9.19
CA GLY A 86 6.16 10.81 10.10
C GLY A 86 5.85 10.06 11.40
N PRO A 87 6.86 9.85 12.28
CA PRO A 87 6.65 9.22 13.58
C PRO A 87 5.63 9.98 14.42
N THR A 88 4.55 9.31 14.84
CA THR A 88 3.44 9.95 15.55
C THR A 88 3.65 10.00 17.07
N GLY A 89 4.56 9.18 17.60
CA GLY A 89 4.81 9.03 19.04
C GLY A 89 3.80 8.16 19.78
N ALA A 90 2.87 7.50 19.08
CA ALA A 90 1.91 6.57 19.66
C ALA A 90 1.78 5.32 18.79
N ASN A 91 1.65 4.13 19.40
CA ASN A 91 1.47 2.88 18.67
C ASN A 91 0.28 2.09 19.23
N VAL A 92 -0.79 2.03 18.45
CA VAL A 92 -2.00 1.25 18.68
C VAL A 92 -2.29 0.31 17.50
N SER A 93 -1.24 -0.28 16.91
CA SER A 93 -1.30 -1.19 15.76
C SER A 93 -1.60 -0.49 14.42
N ASP A 94 -2.10 -1.24 13.44
CA ASP A 94 -2.47 -0.78 12.11
C ASP A 94 -3.98 -0.41 12.05
N LEU A 95 -4.32 0.61 11.25
CA LEU A 95 -5.70 1.03 10.97
C LEU A 95 -6.04 0.73 9.51
N MET A 96 -7.22 0.14 9.30
CA MET A 96 -7.77 -0.10 7.96
C MET A 96 -9.16 0.52 7.82
N LEU A 97 -9.38 1.26 6.74
CA LEU A 97 -10.64 1.92 6.42
C LEU A 97 -11.04 1.56 4.99
N LEU A 98 -12.31 1.19 4.82
CA LEU A 98 -12.92 0.98 3.50
C LEU A 98 -14.12 1.91 3.39
N LEU A 99 -14.07 2.84 2.44
CA LEU A 99 -15.20 3.64 2.02
C LEU A 99 -15.80 3.01 0.77
N ARG A 100 -17.10 2.76 0.79
CA ARG A 100 -17.87 2.22 -0.34
C ARG A 100 -19.09 3.10 -0.61
N GLU A 101 -19.42 3.26 -1.88
CA GLU A 101 -20.64 3.92 -2.36
C GLU A 101 -21.59 2.90 -2.99
#